data_AF-A0A1Q7HLZ3-F1
#
_entry.id   AF-A0A1Q7HLZ3-F1
#
_cell.length_a   1.000
_cell.length_b   1.000
_cell.length_c   1.000
_cell.angle_alpha   90.00
_cell.angle_beta   90.00
_cell.angle_gamma   90.00
#
_symmetry.space_group_name_H-M   'P 1'
#
loop_
_entity.id
_entity.type
_entity.pdbx_description
1 polymer ?
#
loop_
_entity_poly.entity_id
_entity_poly.type
_entity_poly.pdbx_seq_one_letter_code
_entity_poly.pdbx_strand_id
1 'polypeptide(L)'
;MAQDYSQAVGDEWVSFPGGELEGKRPKALCAPCRESLKQEASGRFSPSRPSSPTRPLCFQCYRADLDRERSIRAAGQLDTASDERFQSQLPFETVDKPRLMMLKAERAGARATATQGTGRFADKRRHAQIAARHALQTIAAGLNSRQLAATDRDREMALAIHAAELQLPEAWLPFVIAR
;
A
#
# COMPACT_ATOMS: atom_id res chain seq x y z
N MET A 1 -47.33 -48.13 -0.53
CA MET A 1 -48.09 -46.90 -0.83
C MET A 1 -47.06 -45.78 -0.94
N ALA A 2 -46.52 -45.45 -2.11
CA ALA A 2 -47.14 -44.83 -3.30
C ALA A 2 -47.64 -43.41 -3.05
N GLN A 3 -47.05 -42.49 -3.84
CA GLN A 3 -47.38 -41.10 -4.18
C GLN A 3 -46.84 -40.02 -3.23
N ASP A 4 -45.82 -39.26 -3.63
CA ASP A 4 -45.67 -38.29 -4.73
C ASP A 4 -46.16 -36.87 -4.38
N TYR A 5 -45.41 -35.92 -4.95
CA TYR A 5 -45.70 -34.48 -5.06
C TYR A 5 -45.33 -33.58 -3.87
N SER A 6 -44.02 -33.32 -3.77
CA SER A 6 -43.59 -31.93 -3.88
C SER A 6 -42.31 -31.90 -4.68
N GLN A 7 -42.52 -32.06 -5.98
CA GLN A 7 -41.71 -31.55 -7.06
C GLN A 7 -41.36 -30.10 -6.70
N ALA A 8 -40.20 -29.89 -6.07
CA ALA A 8 -39.69 -28.55 -5.84
C ALA A 8 -39.36 -28.00 -7.21
N VAL A 9 -40.31 -27.23 -7.72
CA VAL A 9 -40.24 -26.44 -8.94
C VAL A 9 -38.87 -25.79 -8.97
N GLY A 10 -38.08 -26.20 -9.96
CA GLY A 10 -36.75 -25.69 -10.19
C GLY A 10 -36.81 -24.27 -10.75
N ASP A 11 -37.19 -23.30 -9.90
CA ASP A 11 -36.94 -21.87 -10.09
C ASP A 11 -37.44 -20.96 -8.94
N GLU A 12 -37.96 -21.48 -7.83
CA GLU A 12 -38.50 -20.63 -6.77
C GLU A 12 -37.49 -20.39 -5.63
N TRP A 13 -37.06 -19.13 -5.51
CA TRP A 13 -36.11 -18.67 -4.49
C TRP A 13 -36.83 -18.47 -3.15
N VAL A 14 -36.34 -19.12 -2.08
CA VAL A 14 -36.73 -18.78 -0.70
C VAL A 14 -35.59 -18.03 -0.04
N SER A 15 -35.82 -16.78 0.34
CA SER A 15 -34.84 -15.91 0.99
C SER A 15 -34.73 -16.22 2.49
N PHE A 16 -33.56 -16.65 2.94
CA PHE A 16 -33.23 -16.79 4.37
C PHE A 16 -32.47 -15.54 4.90
N PRO A 17 -32.71 -15.12 6.15
CA PRO A 17 -32.20 -13.86 6.71
C PRO A 17 -30.73 -13.89 7.16
N GLY A 18 -30.02 -14.98 6.91
CA GLY A 18 -28.60 -15.14 7.27
C GLY A 18 -27.86 -15.73 6.07
N GLY A 19 -27.17 -14.86 5.33
CA GLY A 19 -26.60 -15.18 4.03
C GLY A 19 -25.39 -16.11 4.06
N GLU A 20 -25.59 -17.42 4.23
CA GLU A 20 -24.64 -18.43 3.77
C GLU A 20 -25.38 -19.61 3.09
N LEU A 21 -25.05 -19.83 1.82
CA LEU A 21 -25.60 -20.83 0.93
C LEU A 21 -25.05 -22.23 1.26
N GLU A 22 -25.93 -23.17 1.65
CA GLU A 22 -25.64 -24.60 1.53
C GLU A 22 -26.00 -25.07 0.11
N GLY A 23 -24.98 -25.40 -0.68
CA GLY A 23 -25.11 -25.91 -2.05
C GLY A 23 -23.75 -26.19 -2.69
N LYS A 24 -23.66 -27.21 -3.55
CA LYS A 24 -22.39 -27.61 -4.20
C LYS A 24 -21.77 -26.44 -4.98
N ARG A 25 -20.51 -26.09 -4.64
CA ARG A 25 -19.73 -25.06 -5.33
C ARG A 25 -19.46 -25.45 -6.81
N PRO A 26 -19.81 -24.62 -7.81
CA PRO A 26 -19.72 -25.02 -9.22
C PRO A 26 -18.27 -25.20 -9.72
N LYS A 27 -18.06 -26.21 -10.57
CA LYS A 27 -16.78 -26.64 -11.23
C LYS A 27 -16.07 -25.57 -12.07
N ALA A 28 -16.67 -24.41 -12.23
CA ALA A 28 -16.05 -23.25 -12.83
C ALA A 28 -15.33 -22.46 -11.73
N LEU A 29 -14.02 -22.17 -11.88
CA LEU A 29 -13.49 -20.93 -11.31
C LEU A 29 -14.50 -19.86 -11.68
N CYS A 30 -14.99 -19.03 -10.77
CA CYS A 30 -15.70 -17.90 -11.34
C CYS A 30 -14.68 -17.16 -12.22
N ALA A 31 -15.17 -16.71 -13.37
CA ALA A 31 -14.44 -15.91 -14.32
C ALA A 31 -13.44 -14.88 -13.74
N PRO A 32 -13.60 -14.20 -12.59
CA PRO A 32 -12.57 -13.39 -11.92
C PRO A 32 -11.19 -13.98 -11.70
N CYS A 33 -11.17 -15.17 -11.11
CA CYS A 33 -9.94 -15.88 -10.85
C CYS A 33 -9.45 -16.45 -12.18
N ARG A 34 -10.20 -16.28 -13.27
CA ARG A 34 -9.80 -16.45 -14.66
C ARG A 34 -9.60 -15.13 -15.44
N GLU A 35 -9.86 -13.95 -14.89
CA GLU A 35 -9.87 -12.67 -15.64
C GLU A 35 -9.10 -11.53 -14.97
N SER A 36 -8.95 -11.51 -13.64
CA SER A 36 -7.71 -11.00 -13.02
C SER A 36 -6.52 -11.72 -13.65
N LEU A 37 -6.73 -13.00 -13.94
CA LEU A 37 -5.85 -13.89 -14.69
C LEU A 37 -5.67 -13.53 -16.18
N LYS A 38 -6.62 -12.83 -16.84
CA LYS A 38 -6.50 -12.35 -18.25
C LYS A 38 -5.96 -10.92 -18.34
N GLN A 39 -6.24 -10.05 -17.38
CA GLN A 39 -5.82 -8.64 -17.41
C GLN A 39 -4.39 -8.43 -16.92
N GLU A 40 -3.88 -9.26 -16.01
CA GLU A 40 -2.44 -9.35 -15.70
C GLU A 40 -1.63 -9.89 -16.91
N ALA A 41 -2.24 -10.72 -17.76
CA ALA A 41 -1.63 -11.24 -19.00
C ALA A 41 -1.55 -10.21 -20.16
N SER A 42 -2.26 -9.08 -20.06
CA SER A 42 -2.28 -7.99 -21.05
C SER A 42 -1.32 -6.82 -20.74
N GLY A 43 -0.48 -6.95 -19.70
CA GLY A 43 0.62 -6.01 -19.38
C GLY A 43 0.21 -4.66 -18.76
N ARG A 44 -1.08 -4.41 -18.51
CA ARG A 44 -1.53 -3.18 -17.83
C ARG A 44 -1.65 -3.42 -16.32
N PHE A 45 -0.55 -3.10 -15.62
CA PHE A 45 -0.37 -2.92 -14.16
C PHE A 45 -0.04 -4.12 -13.24
N SER A 46 1.06 -3.95 -12.51
CA SER A 46 1.31 -4.31 -11.09
C SER A 46 2.37 -3.30 -10.59
N PRO A 47 2.43 -2.80 -9.34
CA PRO A 47 2.57 -3.63 -8.13
C PRO A 47 2.15 -2.91 -6.82
N SER A 48 0.91 -3.03 -6.34
CA SER A 48 0.57 -2.81 -4.92
C SER A 48 -0.93 -2.88 -4.72
N ARG A 49 -1.35 -3.82 -3.87
CA ARG A 49 -2.70 -3.86 -3.32
C ARG A 49 -2.98 -2.50 -2.65
N PRO A 50 -4.20 -2.00 -2.78
CA PRO A 50 -5.09 -2.12 -1.64
C PRO A 50 -6.28 -2.97 -2.02
N SER A 51 -6.82 -3.65 -1.02
CA SER A 51 -8.12 -4.32 -1.09
C SER A 51 -9.19 -3.27 -1.37
N SER A 52 -9.43 -2.98 -2.64
CA SER A 52 -10.72 -2.47 -3.09
C SER A 52 -11.61 -3.67 -3.45
N PRO A 53 -12.90 -3.61 -3.12
CA PRO A 53 -13.77 -4.78 -2.95
C PRO A 53 -14.25 -5.41 -4.28
N THR A 54 -13.61 -5.11 -5.39
CA THR A 54 -14.15 -5.34 -6.74
C THR A 54 -13.42 -6.42 -7.53
N ARG A 55 -12.59 -7.26 -6.90
CA ARG A 55 -12.08 -8.49 -7.53
C ARG A 55 -13.14 -9.57 -7.36
N PRO A 56 -13.74 -10.09 -8.43
CA PRO A 56 -14.66 -11.19 -8.23
C PRO A 56 -13.81 -12.37 -7.69
N LEU A 57 -14.36 -13.22 -6.84
CA LEU A 57 -13.60 -14.26 -6.16
C LEU A 57 -14.49 -15.48 -6.06
N CYS A 58 -13.90 -16.64 -6.26
CA CYS A 58 -14.67 -17.87 -6.11
C CYS A 58 -15.06 -18.01 -4.63
N PHE A 59 -16.18 -18.66 -4.32
CA PHE A 59 -16.75 -18.67 -2.96
C PHE A 59 -15.74 -18.96 -1.81
N GLN A 60 -14.78 -19.88 -2.03
CA GLN A 60 -13.65 -20.09 -1.12
C GLN A 60 -12.67 -18.90 -1.01
N CYS A 61 -12.31 -18.22 -2.10
CA CYS A 61 -11.47 -17.03 -2.05
C CYS A 61 -12.16 -15.87 -1.31
N TYR A 62 -13.48 -15.74 -1.45
CA TYR A 62 -14.26 -14.78 -0.66
C TYR A 62 -14.23 -15.11 0.83
N ARG A 63 -14.49 -16.37 1.20
CA ARG A 63 -14.35 -16.81 2.59
C ARG A 63 -12.95 -16.54 3.15
N ALA A 64 -11.90 -16.83 2.37
CA ALA A 64 -10.52 -16.60 2.77
C ALA A 64 -10.18 -15.11 2.99
N ASP A 65 -10.68 -14.20 2.15
CA ASP A 65 -10.47 -12.77 2.35
C ASP A 65 -11.26 -12.25 3.57
N LEU A 66 -12.48 -12.76 3.81
CA LEU A 66 -13.23 -12.45 5.04
C LEU A 66 -12.52 -12.94 6.30
N ASP A 67 -12.00 -14.17 6.30
CA ASP A 67 -11.26 -14.72 7.44
C ASP A 67 -9.98 -13.92 7.69
N ARG A 68 -9.32 -13.48 6.61
CA ARG A 68 -8.17 -12.57 6.69
C ARG A 68 -8.56 -11.22 7.29
N GLU A 69 -9.63 -10.59 6.84
CA GLU A 69 -10.08 -9.31 7.40
C GLU A 69 -10.48 -9.43 8.86
N ARG A 70 -11.16 -10.53 9.23
CA ARG A 70 -11.47 -10.84 10.63
C ARG A 70 -10.19 -10.99 11.45
N SER A 71 -9.17 -11.68 10.93
CA SER A 71 -7.88 -11.84 11.61
C SER A 71 -7.12 -10.53 11.79
N ILE A 72 -7.12 -9.64 10.79
CA ILE A 72 -6.47 -8.32 10.86
C ILE A 72 -7.21 -7.43 11.87
N ARG A 73 -8.55 -7.44 11.84
CA ARG A 73 -9.36 -6.70 12.80
C ARG A 73 -9.17 -7.22 14.21
N ALA A 74 -9.16 -8.53 14.39
CA ALA A 74 -8.88 -9.16 15.68
C ALA A 74 -7.47 -8.78 16.18
N ALA A 75 -6.45 -8.82 15.31
CA ALA A 75 -5.09 -8.43 15.65
C ALA A 75 -4.95 -6.94 16.00
N GLY A 76 -5.72 -6.06 15.34
CA GLY A 76 -5.76 -4.64 15.65
C GLY A 76 -6.57 -4.29 16.90
N GLN A 77 -7.46 -5.18 17.33
CA GLN A 77 -8.22 -5.08 18.59
C GLN A 77 -7.51 -5.71 19.77
N LEU A 78 -6.44 -6.49 19.54
CA LEU A 78 -5.55 -6.90 20.62
C LEU A 78 -4.89 -5.65 21.18
N ASP A 79 -5.14 -5.39 22.46
CA ASP A 79 -4.40 -4.38 23.20
C ASP A 79 -2.95 -4.86 23.36
N THR A 80 -2.12 -4.56 22.37
CA THR A 80 -0.70 -4.89 22.40
C THR A 80 0.08 -4.11 23.45
N ALA A 81 -0.57 -3.11 24.08
CA ALA A 81 -0.03 -2.33 25.19
C ALA A 81 -0.60 -2.75 26.54
N SER A 82 -1.36 -3.86 26.61
CA SER A 82 -1.84 -4.42 27.88
C SER A 82 -0.67 -5.00 28.69
N ASP A 83 -0.67 -4.70 30.00
CA ASP A 83 0.35 -5.15 30.96
C ASP A 83 0.50 -6.68 31.01
N GLU A 84 -0.56 -7.43 30.67
CA GLU A 84 -0.59 -8.90 30.64
C GLU A 84 0.34 -9.49 29.57
N ARG A 85 0.63 -8.73 28.51
CA ARG A 85 1.52 -9.14 27.42
C ARG A 85 2.99 -8.85 27.72
N PHE A 86 3.26 -7.89 28.59
CA PHE A 86 4.58 -7.71 29.16
C PHE A 86 4.80 -8.86 30.14
N GLN A 87 5.60 -9.85 29.74
CA GLN A 87 6.08 -10.86 30.68
C GLN A 87 6.81 -10.12 31.80
N SER A 88 6.16 -10.01 32.96
CA SER A 88 6.76 -9.52 34.20
C SER A 88 7.82 -10.48 34.78
N GLN A 89 8.14 -11.56 34.05
CA GLN A 89 8.94 -12.69 34.51
C GLN A 89 10.33 -12.82 33.87
N LEU A 90 10.77 -11.86 33.05
CA LEU A 90 12.20 -11.71 32.83
C LEU A 90 12.69 -10.63 33.79
N PRO A 91 13.62 -10.94 34.72
CA PRO A 91 14.26 -9.90 35.49
C PRO A 91 15.03 -9.04 34.50
N PHE A 92 14.42 -7.93 34.07
CA PHE A 92 15.10 -6.93 33.28
C PHE A 92 16.35 -6.56 34.08
N GLU A 93 17.52 -6.79 33.50
CA GLU A 93 18.75 -6.19 34.03
C GLU A 93 18.44 -4.71 34.26
N THR A 94 18.76 -4.21 35.46
CA THR A 94 18.50 -2.81 35.79
C THR A 94 19.12 -1.96 34.71
N VAL A 95 18.31 -1.13 34.04
CA VAL A 95 18.78 -0.28 32.95
C VAL A 95 20.06 0.41 33.38
N ASP A 96 21.13 0.19 32.64
CA ASP A 96 22.43 0.80 32.86
C ASP A 96 22.29 2.32 32.68
N LYS A 97 21.97 3.00 33.79
CA LYS A 97 21.73 4.44 33.87
C LYS A 97 22.92 5.24 33.36
N PRO A 98 24.19 4.94 33.71
CA PRO A 98 25.31 5.70 33.18
C PRO A 98 25.46 5.53 31.66
N ARG A 99 25.31 4.31 31.13
CA ARG A 99 25.33 4.10 29.67
C ARG A 99 24.19 4.84 28.97
N LEU A 100 22.99 4.83 29.54
CA LEU A 100 21.85 5.58 29.00
C LEU A 100 22.08 7.10 29.02
N MET A 101 22.66 7.64 30.11
CA MET A 101 22.99 9.07 30.20
C MET A 101 24.05 9.47 29.17
N MET A 102 25.07 8.64 28.98
CA MET A 102 26.10 8.83 27.95
C MET A 102 25.48 8.87 26.55
N LEU A 103 24.66 7.88 26.20
CA LEU A 103 23.98 7.84 24.89
C LEU A 103 23.02 9.03 24.70
N LYS A 104 22.35 9.47 25.76
CA LYS A 104 21.52 10.69 25.71
C LYS A 104 22.36 11.94 25.46
N ALA A 105 23.52 12.07 26.11
CA ALA A 105 24.44 13.18 25.92
C ALA A 105 25.03 13.19 24.51
N GLU A 106 25.47 12.04 23.99
CA GLU A 106 25.93 11.90 22.61
C GLU A 106 24.85 12.28 21.61
N ARG A 107 23.62 11.81 21.83
CA ARG A 107 22.49 12.12 20.94
C ARG A 107 22.10 13.60 21.01
N ALA A 108 22.19 14.22 22.19
CA ALA A 108 21.99 15.66 22.36
C ALA A 108 23.08 16.45 21.64
N GLY A 109 24.34 16.04 21.74
CA GLY A 109 25.47 16.61 21.00
C GLY A 109 25.30 16.49 19.49
N ALA A 110 24.94 15.32 18.99
CA ALA A 110 24.66 15.08 17.57
C ALA A 110 23.49 15.93 17.05
N ARG A 111 22.45 16.14 17.87
CA ARG A 111 21.35 17.05 17.52
C ARG A 111 21.79 18.51 17.50
N ALA A 112 22.60 18.94 18.47
CA ALA A 112 23.14 20.29 18.52
C ALA A 112 24.03 20.59 17.29
N THR A 113 24.93 19.67 16.93
CA THR A 113 25.78 19.79 15.73
C THR A 113 24.96 19.76 14.45
N ALA A 114 23.95 18.90 14.35
CA ALA A 114 23.02 18.91 13.22
C ALA A 114 22.21 20.21 13.12
N THR A 115 21.97 20.92 14.23
CA THR A 115 21.16 22.14 14.22
C THR A 115 22.00 23.41 14.01
N GLN A 116 23.29 23.40 14.35
CA GLN A 116 24.16 24.58 14.33
C GLN A 116 25.30 24.51 13.28
N GLY A 117 25.62 23.32 12.76
CA GLY A 117 26.72 23.12 11.80
C GLY A 117 26.35 23.37 10.33
N THR A 118 27.35 23.26 9.46
CA THR A 118 27.24 23.41 7.98
C THR A 118 26.24 22.43 7.34
N GLY A 119 25.86 21.36 8.04
CA GLY A 119 24.86 20.37 7.63
C GLY A 119 23.41 20.67 8.01
N ARG A 120 23.10 21.80 8.67
CA ARG A 120 21.76 22.12 9.20
C ARG A 120 20.63 22.02 8.16
N PHE A 121 20.93 22.41 6.93
CA PHE A 121 19.98 22.37 5.82
C PHE A 121 20.17 21.17 4.90
N ALA A 122 21.10 20.26 5.20
CA ALA A 122 21.37 19.11 4.34
C ALA A 122 20.12 18.24 4.17
N ASP A 123 19.39 18.00 5.26
CA ASP A 123 18.18 17.19 5.22
C ASP A 123 17.02 17.93 4.54
N LYS A 124 16.81 19.22 4.86
CA LYS A 124 15.82 20.06 4.18
C LYS A 124 16.07 20.16 2.67
N ARG A 125 17.33 20.31 2.27
CA ARG A 125 17.77 20.30 0.87
C ARG A 125 17.46 18.96 0.21
N ARG A 126 17.77 17.85 0.88
CA ARG A 126 17.45 16.51 0.37
C ARG A 126 15.95 16.32 0.18
N HIS A 127 15.13 16.74 1.14
CA HIS A 127 13.67 16.71 1.03
C HIS A 127 13.17 17.57 -0.14
N ALA A 128 13.72 18.78 -0.31
CA ALA A 128 13.35 19.64 -1.44
C ALA A 128 13.72 19.03 -2.80
N GLN A 129 14.91 18.40 -2.92
CA GLN A 129 15.32 17.69 -4.14
C GLN A 129 14.41 16.50 -4.43
N ILE A 130 14.04 15.72 -3.41
CA ILE A 130 13.09 14.60 -3.54
C ILE A 130 11.73 15.11 -3.99
N ALA A 131 11.21 16.18 -3.39
CA ALA A 131 9.94 16.78 -3.77
C ALA A 131 9.94 17.28 -5.22
N ALA A 132 11.01 17.97 -5.65
CA ALA A 132 11.15 18.42 -7.03
C ALA A 132 11.18 17.25 -8.03
N ARG A 133 11.88 16.15 -7.68
CA ARG A 133 11.87 14.92 -8.49
C ARG A 133 10.47 14.32 -8.59
N HIS A 134 9.74 14.24 -7.48
CA HIS A 134 8.37 13.73 -7.48
C HIS A 134 7.40 14.61 -8.28
N ALA A 135 7.60 15.93 -8.29
CA ALA A 135 6.81 16.83 -9.12
C ALA A 135 7.00 16.50 -10.61
N LEU A 136 8.24 16.32 -11.09
CA LEU A 136 8.51 15.91 -12.47
C LEU A 136 7.94 14.52 -12.79
N GLN A 137 8.04 13.56 -11.87
CA GLN A 137 7.44 12.23 -12.03
C GLN A 137 5.91 12.31 -12.12
N THR A 138 5.27 13.21 -11.36
CA THR A 138 3.82 13.42 -11.39
C THR A 138 3.39 14.02 -12.73
N ILE A 139 4.15 14.99 -13.25
CA ILE A 139 3.94 15.54 -14.59
C ILE A 139 4.06 14.44 -15.64
N ALA A 140 5.14 13.66 -15.62
CA ALA A 140 5.35 12.54 -16.54
C ALA A 140 4.21 11.51 -16.49
N ALA A 141 3.77 11.15 -15.28
CA ALA A 141 2.63 10.24 -15.09
C ALA A 141 1.34 10.83 -15.65
N GLY A 142 1.10 12.14 -15.46
CA GLY A 142 -0.05 12.85 -16.01
C GLY A 142 -0.03 12.95 -17.54
N LEU A 143 1.14 13.12 -18.15
CA LEU A 143 1.27 13.10 -19.62
C LEU A 143 1.04 11.69 -20.18
N ASN A 144 1.55 10.66 -19.51
CA ASN A 144 1.33 9.25 -19.89
C ASN A 144 -0.15 8.85 -19.75
N SER A 145 -0.86 9.32 -18.72
CA SER A 145 -2.27 8.99 -18.52
C SER A 145 -3.19 9.63 -19.57
N ARG A 146 -2.81 10.80 -20.10
CA ARG A 146 -3.53 11.50 -21.18
C ARG A 146 -3.38 10.85 -22.56
N GLN A 147 -2.56 9.81 -22.70
CA GLN A 147 -2.35 9.07 -23.97
C GLN A 147 -2.00 9.99 -25.15
N LEU A 148 -1.20 11.03 -24.91
CA LEU A 148 -0.72 11.93 -25.95
C LEU A 148 0.16 11.19 -26.96
N ALA A 149 0.23 11.71 -28.19
CA ALA A 149 1.23 11.27 -29.16
C ALA A 149 2.64 11.41 -28.55
N ALA A 150 3.55 10.48 -28.86
CA ALA A 150 4.88 10.44 -28.26
C ALA A 150 5.63 11.77 -28.42
N THR A 151 5.53 12.41 -29.59
CA THR A 151 6.14 13.71 -29.90
C THR A 151 5.64 14.83 -28.99
N ASP A 152 4.34 14.87 -28.70
CA ASP A 152 3.73 15.91 -27.87
C ASP A 152 4.07 15.70 -26.40
N ARG A 153 4.08 14.44 -25.95
CA ARG A 153 4.54 14.09 -24.61
C ARG A 153 5.99 14.50 -24.38
N ASP A 154 6.87 14.19 -25.33
CA ASP A 154 8.29 14.47 -25.20
C ASP A 154 8.56 15.99 -25.21
N ARG A 155 7.80 16.74 -26.02
CA ARG A 155 7.82 18.22 -26.02
C ARG A 155 7.38 18.81 -24.67
N GLU A 156 6.24 18.35 -24.13
CA GLU A 156 5.73 18.84 -22.84
C GLU A 156 6.68 18.48 -21.67
N MET A 157 7.27 17.28 -21.72
CA MET A 157 8.26 16.87 -20.72
C MET A 157 9.55 17.71 -20.84
N ALA A 158 10.00 18.04 -22.05
CA ALA A 158 11.15 18.93 -22.26
C ALA A 158 10.89 20.34 -21.72
N LEU A 159 9.67 20.87 -21.87
CA LEU A 159 9.27 22.16 -21.28
C LEU A 159 9.28 22.10 -19.75
N ALA A 160 8.81 21.00 -19.15
CA ALA A 160 8.85 20.81 -17.69
C ALA A 160 10.29 20.72 -17.16
N ILE A 161 11.19 20.04 -17.89
CA ILE A 161 12.62 19.98 -17.56
C ILE A 161 13.25 21.37 -17.67
N HIS A 162 12.98 22.11 -18.76
CA HIS A 162 13.50 23.45 -18.94
C HIS A 162 13.02 24.42 -17.85
N ALA A 163 11.76 24.33 -17.44
CA ALA A 163 11.24 25.10 -16.31
C ALA A 163 11.97 24.76 -15.00
N ALA A 164 12.30 23.48 -14.77
CA ALA A 164 13.08 23.06 -13.61
C ALA A 164 14.53 23.59 -13.65
N GLU A 165 15.16 23.65 -14.83
CA GLU A 165 16.49 24.25 -15.02
C GLU A 165 16.52 25.74 -14.66
N LEU A 166 15.43 26.47 -14.93
CA LEU A 166 15.31 27.89 -14.60
C LEU A 166 15.02 28.15 -13.12
N GLN A 167 14.29 27.24 -12.47
CA GLN A 167 13.82 27.44 -11.08
C GLN A 167 14.76 26.86 -10.02
N LEU A 168 15.61 25.88 -10.39
CA LEU A 168 16.45 25.16 -9.45
C LEU A 168 17.92 25.56 -9.58
N PRO A 169 18.70 25.52 -8.49
CA PRO A 169 20.15 25.68 -8.58
C PRO A 169 20.77 24.61 -9.49
N GLU A 170 21.78 24.99 -10.29
CA GLU A 170 22.46 24.08 -11.23
C GLU A 170 23.01 22.82 -10.54
N ALA A 171 23.56 22.97 -9.33
CA ALA A 171 24.05 21.86 -8.51
C ALA A 171 22.96 20.84 -8.09
N TRP A 172 21.67 21.17 -8.24
CA TRP A 172 20.56 20.27 -7.91
C TRP A 172 20.07 19.48 -9.12
N LEU A 173 20.33 19.94 -10.35
CA LEU A 173 19.82 19.32 -11.58
C LEU A 173 20.18 17.83 -11.69
N PRO A 174 21.40 17.37 -11.37
CA PRO A 174 21.73 15.93 -11.40
C PRO A 174 20.91 15.08 -10.44
N PHE A 175 20.36 15.68 -9.37
CA PHE A 175 19.56 14.97 -8.38
C PHE A 175 18.06 15.03 -8.70
N VAL A 176 17.59 16.05 -9.41
CA VAL A 176 16.17 16.25 -9.68
C VAL A 176 15.76 15.68 -11.04
N ILE A 177 16.58 15.89 -12.07
CA ILE A 177 16.36 15.42 -13.44
C ILE A 177 17.17 14.15 -13.63
N ALA A 178 16.49 13.01 -13.76
CA ALA A 178 17.14 11.79 -14.23
C ALA A 178 17.41 11.97 -15.73
N ARG A 179 18.68 12.18 -16.10
CA ARG A 179 19.12 12.14 -17.50
C ARG A 179 19.17 10.70 -17.98
#